data_AF-A0A855FRI7-F1
#
_entry.id   AF-A0A855FRI7-F1
#
_cell.length_a   1.000
_cell.length_b   1.000
_cell.length_c   1.000
_cell.angle_alpha   90.00
_cell.angle_beta   90.00
_cell.angle_gamma   90.00
#
_symmetry.space_group_name_H-M   'P 1'
#
loop_
_entity.id
_entity.type
_entity.pdbx_description
1 polymer ?
#
loop_
_entity_poly.entity_id
_entity_poly.type
_entity_poly.pdbx_seq_one_letter_code
_entity_poly.pdbx_strand_id
1 'polypeptide(L)'
;MLKAFKWLHWVIDLRFLPDKLQIWLFGTGTRIIEVLSGLAMLVFATVFALHGEEMIKEDLHEKFLHLHPKIFVAILIFVAIGQLFAAFFHSSRSNIISGCFLLWSALIWVVVSGTFIAAYPPLSTGMTTYPIIAIICALAGRNLIKHTKRAEDKKGGE
;
A
#
# COMPACT_ATOMS: atom_id res chain seq x y z
N MET A 1 -21.18 4.24 21.17
CA MET A 1 -19.82 3.94 20.68
C MET A 1 -19.69 2.54 20.05
N LEU A 2 -20.23 1.46 20.65
CA LEU A 2 -20.12 0.09 20.08
C LEU A 2 -20.68 -0.09 18.65
N LYS A 3 -21.79 0.60 18.30
CA LYS A 3 -22.39 0.51 16.96
C LYS A 3 -21.50 1.10 15.86
N ALA A 4 -20.86 2.24 16.12
CA ALA A 4 -19.94 2.87 15.18
C ALA A 4 -18.70 2.02 14.93
N PHE A 5 -18.17 1.38 15.98
CA PHE A 5 -17.04 0.46 15.86
C PHE A 5 -17.40 -0.81 15.08
N LYS A 6 -18.60 -1.37 15.29
CA LYS A 6 -19.12 -2.49 14.48
C LYS A 6 -19.32 -2.12 13.01
N TRP A 7 -19.86 -0.92 12.74
CA TRP A 7 -20.04 -0.42 11.38
C TRP A 7 -18.70 -0.19 10.68
N LEU A 8 -17.74 0.40 11.38
CA LEU A 8 -16.39 0.61 10.87
C LEU A 8 -15.72 -0.73 10.54
N HIS A 9 -15.82 -1.72 11.44
CA HIS A 9 -15.30 -3.06 11.19
C HIS A 9 -16.01 -3.76 10.03
N TRP A 10 -17.32 -3.52 9.86
CA TRP A 10 -18.12 -4.08 8.77
C TRP A 10 -17.74 -3.49 7.40
N VAL A 11 -17.47 -2.18 7.34
CA VAL A 11 -16.98 -1.48 6.14
C VAL A 11 -15.54 -1.88 5.84
N ILE A 12 -14.66 -1.95 6.85
CA ILE A 12 -13.25 -2.32 6.71
C ILE A 12 -13.09 -3.78 6.23
N ASP A 13 -13.90 -4.70 6.73
CA ASP A 13 -13.92 -6.09 6.27
C ASP A 13 -14.65 -6.25 4.92
N LEU A 14 -15.14 -5.15 4.31
CA LEU A 14 -15.92 -5.15 3.05
C LEU A 14 -17.07 -6.18 3.07
N ARG A 15 -17.60 -6.46 4.27
CA ARG A 15 -18.55 -7.55 4.53
C ARG A 15 -19.93 -7.31 3.91
N PHE A 16 -20.12 -6.13 3.33
CA PHE A 16 -21.26 -5.73 2.54
C PHE A 16 -21.22 -6.29 1.10
N LEU A 17 -20.03 -6.63 0.57
CA LEU A 17 -19.92 -7.25 -0.75
C LEU A 17 -20.33 -8.73 -0.70
N PRO A 18 -21.00 -9.25 -1.74
CA PRO A 18 -21.30 -10.67 -1.86
C PRO A 18 -20.02 -11.51 -1.94
N ASP A 19 -20.06 -12.73 -1.39
CA ASP A 19 -18.88 -13.60 -1.21
C ASP A 19 -18.09 -13.82 -2.51
N LYS A 20 -18.77 -13.96 -3.65
CA LYS A 20 -18.12 -14.12 -4.97
C LYS A 20 -17.29 -12.90 -5.37
N LEU A 21 -17.78 -11.69 -5.08
CA LEU A 21 -17.04 -10.45 -5.36
C LEU A 21 -15.90 -10.25 -4.36
N GLN A 22 -16.07 -10.64 -3.10
CA GLN A 22 -14.95 -10.62 -2.14
C GLN A 22 -13.83 -11.57 -2.57
N ILE A 23 -14.16 -12.80 -2.99
CA ILE A 23 -13.17 -13.77 -3.47
C ILE A 23 -12.45 -13.24 -4.71
N TRP A 24 -13.20 -12.64 -5.65
CA TRP A 24 -12.62 -12.05 -6.87
C TRP A 24 -11.78 -10.79 -6.59
N LEU A 25 -12.27 -9.89 -5.73
CA LEU A 25 -11.60 -8.66 -5.33
C LEU A 25 -10.32 -8.97 -4.54
N PHE A 26 -10.35 -9.95 -3.64
CA PHE A 26 -9.19 -10.31 -2.84
C PHE A 26 -8.22 -11.26 -3.56
N GLY A 27 -8.64 -11.93 -4.63
CA GLY A 27 -7.77 -12.68 -5.53
C GLY A 27 -7.20 -11.80 -6.64
N THR A 28 -8.00 -11.55 -7.68
CA THR A 28 -7.58 -10.81 -8.87
C THR A 28 -7.45 -9.30 -8.60
N GLY A 29 -8.36 -8.72 -7.81
CA GLY A 29 -8.34 -7.29 -7.51
C GLY A 29 -7.11 -6.86 -6.71
N THR A 30 -6.73 -7.61 -5.67
CA THR A 30 -5.54 -7.33 -4.86
C THR A 30 -4.27 -7.34 -5.71
N ARG A 31 -4.17 -8.21 -6.70
CA ARG A 31 -3.02 -8.23 -7.62
C ARG A 31 -2.93 -7.00 -8.49
N ILE A 32 -4.07 -6.53 -9.01
CA ILE A 32 -4.11 -5.29 -9.78
C ILE A 32 -3.63 -4.13 -8.88
N ILE A 33 -4.07 -4.11 -7.62
CA ILE A 33 -3.63 -3.11 -6.63
C ILE A 33 -2.14 -3.24 -6.33
N GLU A 34 -1.58 -4.45 -6.19
CA GLU A 34 -0.14 -4.66 -6.02
C GLU A 34 0.67 -4.14 -7.19
N VAL A 35 0.27 -4.48 -8.41
CA VAL A 35 0.97 -4.04 -9.62
C VAL A 35 0.88 -2.53 -9.75
N LEU A 36 -0.30 -1.94 -9.56
CA LEU A 36 -0.50 -0.48 -9.61
C LEU A 36 0.31 0.23 -8.52
N SER A 37 0.27 -0.26 -7.28
CA SER A 37 1.00 0.33 -6.16
C SER A 37 2.51 0.19 -6.34
N GLY A 38 2.99 -0.98 -6.79
CA GLY A 38 4.40 -1.22 -7.08
C GLY A 38 4.90 -0.34 -8.23
N LEU A 39 4.11 -0.20 -9.30
CA LEU A 39 4.44 0.69 -10.42
C LEU A 39 4.43 2.15 -10.00
N ALA A 40 3.44 2.59 -9.21
CA ALA A 40 3.41 3.94 -8.66
C ALA A 40 4.61 4.24 -7.75
N MET A 41 5.04 3.28 -6.93
CA MET A 41 6.26 3.39 -6.12
C MET A 41 7.53 3.44 -6.98
N LEU A 42 7.61 2.66 -8.06
CA LEU A 42 8.73 2.74 -9.00
C LEU A 42 8.80 4.09 -9.70
N VAL A 43 7.68 4.59 -10.21
CA VAL A 43 7.61 5.92 -10.82
C VAL A 43 8.06 6.98 -9.82
N PHE A 44 7.56 6.92 -8.59
CA PHE A 44 7.94 7.86 -7.54
C PHE A 44 9.44 7.79 -7.21
N ALA A 45 10.00 6.57 -7.10
CA ALA A 45 11.42 6.35 -6.87
C ALA A 45 12.30 6.85 -8.02
N THR A 46 11.89 6.63 -9.28
CA THR A 46 12.62 7.10 -10.47
C THR A 46 12.61 8.63 -10.57
N VAL A 47 11.47 9.27 -10.30
CA VAL A 47 11.38 10.74 -10.27
C VAL A 47 12.31 11.31 -9.21
N PHE A 48 12.30 10.75 -8.00
CA PHE A 48 13.21 11.15 -6.93
C PHE A 48 14.69 10.86 -7.23
N ALA A 49 14.99 9.79 -7.96
CA ALA A 49 16.36 9.44 -8.33
C ALA A 49 16.93 10.37 -9.42
N LEU A 50 16.10 10.78 -10.39
CA LEU A 50 16.53 11.61 -11.53
C LEU A 50 16.52 13.11 -11.21
N HIS A 51 15.51 13.59 -10.46
CA HIS A 51 15.33 15.02 -10.19
C HIS A 51 15.53 15.37 -8.70
N GLY A 52 15.97 14.43 -7.87
CA GLY A 52 16.09 14.64 -6.42
C GLY A 52 16.99 15.81 -6.03
N GLU A 53 18.08 16.05 -6.76
CA GLU A 53 18.99 17.17 -6.44
C GLU A 53 18.46 18.55 -6.86
N GLU A 54 17.59 18.62 -7.88
CA GLU A 54 16.94 19.87 -8.31
C GLU A 54 15.69 20.17 -7.48
N MET A 55 14.90 19.13 -7.13
CA MET A 55 13.72 19.22 -6.27
C MET A 55 14.04 19.63 -4.83
N ILE A 56 15.24 19.29 -4.33
CA ILE A 56 15.73 19.68 -2.99
C ILE A 56 15.94 21.19 -2.85
N LYS A 57 16.11 21.93 -3.96
CA LYS A 57 16.24 23.39 -3.95
C LYS A 57 14.90 24.13 -3.89
N GLU A 58 13.78 23.45 -4.17
CA GLU A 58 12.44 23.99 -3.98
C GLU A 58 11.91 23.63 -2.58
N ASP A 59 11.42 24.66 -1.88
CA ASP A 59 10.91 24.65 -0.49
C ASP A 59 9.93 23.50 -0.18
N LEU A 60 9.28 22.93 -1.20
CA LEU A 60 8.41 21.75 -1.10
C LEU A 60 9.10 20.46 -0.61
N HIS A 61 10.43 20.33 -0.74
CA HIS A 61 11.16 19.09 -0.43
C HIS A 61 12.21 19.21 0.68
N GLU A 62 12.36 20.35 1.36
CA GLU A 62 13.31 20.50 2.47
C GLU A 62 13.08 19.48 3.61
N LYS A 63 11.85 19.01 3.79
CA LYS A 63 11.55 18.00 4.83
C LYS A 63 11.83 16.56 4.40
N PHE A 64 12.02 16.32 3.11
CA PHE A 64 12.65 15.08 2.63
C PHE A 64 14.15 15.06 2.91
N LEU A 65 14.78 16.20 3.24
CA LEU A 65 16.21 16.30 3.56
C LEU A 65 16.60 15.56 4.85
N HIS A 66 15.66 15.39 5.79
CA HIS A 66 15.87 14.57 7.00
C HIS A 66 15.80 13.06 6.72
N LEU A 67 15.19 12.65 5.61
CA LEU A 67 15.17 11.28 5.15
C LEU A 67 16.30 11.10 4.13
N HIS A 68 17.38 10.40 4.49
CA HIS A 68 18.52 10.18 3.60
C HIS A 68 18.03 9.70 2.20
N PRO A 69 18.04 10.55 1.15
CA PRO A 69 17.19 10.35 -0.04
C PRO A 69 17.49 9.03 -0.75
N LYS A 70 18.76 8.64 -0.75
CA LYS A 70 19.25 7.38 -1.31
C LYS A 70 18.69 6.14 -0.60
N ILE A 71 18.55 6.21 0.73
CA ILE A 71 18.00 5.10 1.53
C ILE A 71 16.49 4.99 1.28
N PHE A 72 15.80 6.12 1.22
CA PHE A 72 14.36 6.14 0.97
C PHE A 72 14.01 5.59 -0.42
N VAL A 73 14.74 6.01 -1.46
CA VAL A 73 14.60 5.47 -2.83
C VAL A 73 14.91 3.97 -2.86
N ALA A 74 15.96 3.51 -2.16
CA ALA A 74 16.29 2.08 -2.09
C ALA A 74 15.16 1.26 -1.43
N ILE A 75 14.55 1.76 -0.35
CA ILE A 75 13.41 1.11 0.31
C ILE A 75 12.20 1.05 -0.64
N LEU A 76 11.90 2.14 -1.34
CA LEU A 76 10.79 2.17 -2.32
C LEU A 76 10.99 1.14 -3.43
N ILE A 77 12.18 1.07 -4.01
CA ILE A 77 12.51 0.10 -5.07
C ILE A 77 12.42 -1.32 -4.53
N PHE A 78 12.96 -1.58 -3.33
CA PHE A 78 12.93 -2.89 -2.71
C PHE A 78 11.48 -3.37 -2.47
N VAL A 79 10.63 -2.51 -1.91
CA VAL A 79 9.21 -2.82 -1.66
C VAL A 79 8.45 -2.99 -2.98
N ALA A 80 8.71 -2.14 -3.98
CA ALA A 80 8.04 -2.24 -5.27
C ALA A 80 8.40 -3.53 -6.03
N ILE A 81 9.69 -3.89 -6.07
CA ILE A 81 10.13 -5.17 -6.66
C ILE A 81 9.57 -6.34 -5.86
N GLY A 82 9.55 -6.24 -4.52
CA GLY A 82 8.94 -7.25 -3.65
C GLY A 82 7.46 -7.48 -3.95
N GLN A 83 6.69 -6.41 -4.16
CA GLN A 83 5.27 -6.48 -4.56
C GLN A 83 5.10 -7.09 -5.95
N LEU A 84 5.89 -6.68 -6.94
CA LEU A 84 5.81 -7.21 -8.30
C LEU A 84 6.20 -8.69 -8.36
N PHE A 85 7.21 -9.09 -7.59
CA PHE A 85 7.63 -10.48 -7.48
C PHE A 85 6.54 -11.31 -6.77
N ALA A 86 6.01 -10.85 -5.64
CA ALA A 86 4.96 -11.55 -4.92
C ALA A 86 3.66 -11.71 -5.74
N ALA A 87 3.32 -10.72 -6.57
CA ALA A 87 2.19 -10.78 -7.50
C ALA A 87 2.34 -11.89 -8.56
N PHE A 88 3.57 -12.29 -8.90
CA PHE A 88 3.85 -13.34 -9.89
C PHE A 88 3.66 -14.76 -9.34
N PHE A 89 3.84 -14.98 -8.03
CA PHE A 89 3.73 -16.32 -7.42
C PHE A 89 2.33 -16.61 -6.87
N HIS A 90 1.78 -17.78 -7.22
CA HIS A 90 0.41 -18.20 -6.90
C HIS A 90 0.24 -19.01 -5.60
N SER A 91 1.29 -19.15 -4.79
CA SER A 91 1.25 -20.00 -3.60
C SER A 91 0.52 -19.34 -2.41
N SER A 92 -0.12 -20.13 -1.54
CA SER A 92 -0.75 -19.62 -0.30
C SER A 92 0.23 -18.80 0.55
N ARG A 93 1.49 -19.26 0.65
CA ARG A 93 2.54 -18.51 1.35
C ARG A 93 2.87 -17.18 0.65
N SER A 94 2.83 -17.15 -0.69
CA SER A 94 3.06 -15.93 -1.46
C SER A 94 1.98 -14.90 -1.20
N ASN A 95 0.71 -15.31 -1.12
CA ASN A 95 -0.40 -14.39 -0.84
C ASN A 95 -0.28 -13.72 0.54
N ILE A 96 0.24 -14.43 1.55
CA ILE A 96 0.50 -13.85 2.87
C ILE A 96 1.65 -12.83 2.79
N ILE A 97 2.72 -13.17 2.08
CA ILE A 97 3.89 -12.29 1.88
C ILE A 97 3.50 -11.02 1.10
N SER A 98 2.73 -11.20 0.02
CA SER A 98 2.09 -10.16 -0.79
C SER A 98 1.25 -9.20 0.07
N GLY A 99 0.38 -9.75 0.93
CA GLY A 99 -0.41 -8.96 1.86
C GLY A 99 0.45 -8.16 2.87
N CYS A 100 1.57 -8.73 3.32
CA CYS A 100 2.55 -8.01 4.14
C CYS A 100 3.22 -6.87 3.37
N PHE A 101 3.64 -7.09 2.11
CA PHE A 101 4.23 -6.02 1.30
C PHE A 101 3.24 -4.89 0.99
N LEU A 102 1.96 -5.19 0.79
CA LEU A 102 0.89 -4.20 0.68
C LEU A 102 0.74 -3.36 1.95
N LEU A 103 0.88 -3.96 3.13
CA LEU A 103 0.88 -3.22 4.40
C LEU A 103 2.10 -2.31 4.53
N TRP A 104 3.29 -2.80 4.15
CA TRP A 104 4.49 -1.97 4.09
C TRP A 104 4.35 -0.82 3.10
N SER A 105 3.77 -1.08 1.92
CA SER A 105 3.48 -0.07 0.91
C SER A 105 2.51 0.99 1.45
N ALA A 106 1.45 0.58 2.17
CA ALA A 106 0.54 1.50 2.83
C ALA A 106 1.24 2.40 3.86
N LEU A 107 2.14 1.85 4.69
CA LEU A 107 2.92 2.63 5.65
C LEU A 107 3.78 3.67 4.94
N ILE A 108 4.45 3.29 3.85
CA ILE A 108 5.26 4.22 3.08
C ILE A 108 4.41 5.34 2.48
N TRP A 109 3.24 5.03 1.92
CA TRP A 109 2.32 6.05 1.41
C TRP A 109 1.80 6.99 2.50
N VAL A 110 1.62 6.52 3.74
CA VAL A 110 1.30 7.38 4.89
C VAL A 110 2.46 8.33 5.20
N VAL A 111 3.70 7.82 5.21
CA VAL A 111 4.89 8.66 5.45
C VAL A 111 5.01 9.72 4.35
N VAL A 112 4.85 9.33 3.08
CA VAL A 112 4.83 10.25 1.93
C VAL A 112 3.74 11.31 2.08
N SER A 113 2.51 10.92 2.45
CA SER A 113 1.45 11.89 2.73
C SER A 113 1.82 12.86 3.86
N GLY A 114 2.41 12.34 4.94
CA GLY A 114 2.84 13.12 6.09
C GLY A 114 3.90 14.16 5.74
N THR A 115 4.83 13.85 4.83
CA THR A 115 5.82 14.82 4.37
C THR A 115 5.18 15.94 3.55
N PHE A 116 4.20 15.65 2.69
CA PHE A 116 3.44 16.66 1.96
C PHE A 116 2.56 17.55 2.87
N ILE A 117 1.99 16.99 3.95
CA ILE A 117 1.26 17.76 4.96
C ILE A 117 2.21 18.67 5.73
N ALA A 118 3.38 18.14 6.13
CA ALA A 118 4.36 18.90 6.90
C ALA A 118 5.06 20.00 6.08
N ALA A 119 5.12 19.85 4.75
CA ALA A 119 5.65 20.84 3.82
C ALA A 119 4.64 21.93 3.43
N TYR A 120 3.46 21.96 4.06
CA TYR A 120 2.50 23.05 3.87
C TYR A 120 3.04 24.37 4.46
N PRO A 121 2.95 25.52 3.76
CA PRO A 121 2.20 25.82 2.52
C PRO A 121 3.10 25.79 1.25
N PRO A 122 2.78 25.02 0.19
CA PRO A 122 1.58 25.14 -0.67
C PRO A 122 0.70 23.87 -0.77
N LEU A 123 -0.52 24.01 -1.29
CA LEU A 123 -1.49 22.92 -1.45
C LEU A 123 -1.10 21.98 -2.60
N SER A 124 -0.63 20.78 -2.27
CA SER A 124 -0.27 19.75 -3.25
C SER A 124 -1.33 18.64 -3.30
N THR A 125 -1.59 18.11 -4.49
CA THR A 125 -2.49 16.97 -4.71
C THR A 125 -2.04 15.71 -3.96
N GLY A 126 -0.73 15.60 -3.66
CA GLY A 126 -0.16 14.52 -2.85
C GLY A 126 -0.75 14.41 -1.44
N MET A 127 -1.26 15.51 -0.89
CA MET A 127 -1.87 15.54 0.44
C MET A 127 -3.12 14.66 0.56
N THR A 128 -3.81 14.40 -0.55
CA THR A 128 -5.08 13.64 -0.56
C THR A 128 -4.99 12.33 -1.32
N THR A 129 -4.16 12.23 -2.36
CA THR A 129 -4.04 11.02 -3.18
C THR A 129 -3.32 9.88 -2.46
N TYR A 130 -2.15 10.16 -1.85
CA TYR A 130 -1.37 9.16 -1.13
C TYR A 130 -2.06 8.53 0.09
N PRO A 131 -2.81 9.27 0.94
CA PRO A 131 -3.54 8.63 2.04
C PRO A 131 -4.68 7.73 1.55
N ILE A 132 -5.34 8.07 0.43
CA ILE A 132 -6.35 7.19 -0.18
C ILE A 132 -5.71 5.89 -0.66
N ILE A 133 -4.57 5.99 -1.37
CA ILE A 133 -3.80 4.81 -1.82
C ILE A 133 -3.33 3.98 -0.63
N ALA A 134 -2.86 4.62 0.45
CA ALA A 134 -2.46 3.93 1.66
C ALA A 134 -3.61 3.12 2.29
N ILE A 135 -4.80 3.71 2.37
CA ILE A 135 -5.99 3.02 2.89
C ILE A 135 -6.34 1.82 2.01
N ILE A 136 -6.34 1.98 0.68
CA ILE A 136 -6.62 0.90 -0.26
C ILE A 136 -5.61 -0.24 -0.10
N CYS A 137 -4.30 0.07 -0.05
CA CYS A 137 -3.25 -0.93 0.15
C CYS A 137 -3.38 -1.62 1.52
N ALA A 138 -3.72 -0.89 2.58
CA ALA A 138 -3.91 -1.45 3.91
C ALA A 138 -5.11 -2.41 3.98
N LEU A 139 -6.24 -2.02 3.37
CA LEU A 139 -7.44 -2.85 3.30
C LEU A 139 -7.21 -4.10 2.46
N ALA A 140 -6.61 -3.95 1.28
CA ALA A 140 -6.27 -5.05 0.39
C ALA A 140 -5.31 -6.04 1.07
N GLY A 141 -4.24 -5.55 1.70
CA GLY A 141 -3.26 -6.40 2.42
C GLY A 141 -3.87 -7.14 3.60
N ARG A 142 -4.66 -6.47 4.46
CA ARG A 142 -5.33 -7.12 5.60
C ARG A 142 -6.31 -8.20 5.16
N ASN A 143 -7.12 -7.90 4.15
CA ASN A 143 -8.17 -8.81 3.73
C ASN A 143 -7.61 -10.00 2.94
N LEU A 144 -6.53 -9.80 2.17
CA LEU A 144 -5.80 -10.90 1.53
C LEU A 144 -5.28 -11.90 2.58
N ILE A 145 -4.59 -11.43 3.62
CA ILE A 145 -4.05 -12.30 4.68
C ILE A 145 -5.17 -13.06 5.40
N LYS A 146 -6.27 -12.37 5.76
CA LYS A 146 -7.42 -13.01 6.41
C LYS A 146 -8.08 -14.07 5.52
N HIS A 147 -8.22 -13.79 4.23
CA HIS A 147 -8.83 -14.70 3.28
C HIS A 147 -7.97 -15.96 3.07
N THR A 148 -6.65 -15.80 2.93
CA THR A 148 -5.73 -16.94 2.80
C THR A 148 -5.74 -17.83 4.03
N LYS A 149 -5.70 -17.24 5.24
CA LYS A 149 -5.81 -18.01 6.50
C LYS A 149 -7.10 -18.82 6.58
N ARG A 150 -8.25 -18.21 6.28
CA ARG A 150 -9.55 -18.91 6.25
C ARG A 150 -9.59 -20.05 5.23
N ALA A 151 -8.91 -19.88 4.09
CA ALA A 151 -8.83 -20.91 3.06
C ALA A 151 -7.92 -22.09 3.48
N GLU A 152 -6.87 -21.82 4.25
CA GLU A 152 -6.01 -22.86 4.85
C GLU A 152 -6.72 -23.60 5.99
N ASP A 153 -7.41 -22.89 6.89
CA ASP A 153 -8.17 -23.49 7.99
C ASP A 153 -9.27 -24.45 7.50
N LYS A 154 -9.93 -24.11 6.38
CA LYS A 154 -10.93 -24.98 5.75
C LYS A 154 -10.35 -26.27 5.16
N LYS A 155 -9.08 -26.25 4.75
CA LYS A 155 -8.40 -27.42 4.14
C LYS A 155 -7.75 -28.34 5.18
N GLY A 156 -7.47 -27.85 6.38
CA GLY A 156 -6.90 -28.64 7.48
C GLY A 156 -7.93 -29.27 8.42
N GLY A 157 -9.22 -29.04 8.16
CA GLY A 157 -10.35 -29.61 8.92
C GLY A 157 -11.08 -30.76 8.21
N GLU A 158 -10.56 -31.23 7.08
CA GLU A 158 -10.94 -32.48 6.39
C GLU A 158 -9.87 -33.54 6.66
#